data_AF-A0A5R9GKG0-F1
#
_entry.id   AF-A0A5R9GKG0-F1
#
_cell.length_a   1.000
_cell.length_b   1.000
_cell.length_c   1.000
_cell.angle_alpha   90.00
_cell.angle_beta   90.00
_cell.angle_gamma   90.00
#
_symmetry.space_group_name_H-M   'P 1'
#
loop_
_entity.id
_entity.type
_entity.pdbx_description
1 polymer ?
#
loop_
_entity_poly.entity_id
_entity_poly.type
_entity_poly.pdbx_seq_one_letter_code
_entity_poly.pdbx_strand_id
1 'polypeptide(L)' 'MYPEDRLYEETGFIAYYFHWTHDEIMNMEHKERRRWCEEISRINRKMNDDGSEKNNPFDVFKKR' A
#
# COMPACT_ATOMS: atom_id res chain seq x y z
N MET A 1 12.38 -16.29 -0.53
CA MET A 1 13.19 -15.07 -0.71
C MET A 1 12.22 -13.95 -1.09
N TYR A 2 12.15 -12.88 -0.29
CA TYR A 2 11.28 -11.74 -0.60
C TYR A 2 11.99 -10.86 -1.63
N PRO A 3 11.37 -10.51 -2.78
CA PRO A 3 11.99 -9.58 -3.71
C PRO A 3 12.16 -8.24 -3.01
N GLU A 4 13.40 -7.75 -2.94
CA GLU A 4 13.75 -6.46 -2.32
C GLU A 4 12.93 -5.31 -2.91
N ASP A 5 12.66 -5.36 -4.23
CA ASP A 5 11.80 -4.42 -4.94
C ASP A 5 10.41 -4.29 -4.32
N ARG A 6 9.78 -5.39 -3.87
CA ARG A 6 8.45 -5.35 -3.25
C ARG A 6 8.43 -4.65 -1.90
N LEU A 7 9.52 -4.77 -1.15
CA LEU A 7 9.62 -4.14 0.16
C LEU A 7 9.64 -2.62 0.02
N TYR A 8 10.40 -2.12 -0.96
CA TYR A 8 10.45 -0.70 -1.27
C TYR A 8 9.12 -0.19 -1.83
N GLU A 9 8.44 -0.97 -2.68
CA GLU A 9 7.10 -0.63 -3.17
C GLU A 9 6.07 -0.51 -2.02
N GLU A 10 5.98 -1.52 -1.13
CA GLU A 10 5.09 -1.49 0.04
C GLU A 10 5.41 -0.31 0.96
N THR A 11 6.69 -0.07 1.21
CA THR A 11 7.13 0.99 2.12
C THR A 11 6.85 2.37 1.53
N GLY A 12 7.13 2.57 0.25
CA GLY A 12 6.81 3.82 -0.45
C GLY A 12 5.31 4.09 -0.50
N PHE A 13 4.49 3.05 -0.69
CA PHE A 13 3.04 3.17 -0.70
C PHE A 13 2.49 3.64 0.65
N ILE A 14 2.92 3.00 1.74
CA ILE A 14 2.50 3.37 3.09
C ILE A 14 2.98 4.78 3.44
N ALA A 15 4.24 5.10 3.15
CA ALA A 15 4.81 6.42 3.40
C ALA A 15 4.08 7.52 2.61
N TYR A 16 3.66 7.26 1.38
CA TYR A 16 2.95 8.24 0.56
C TYR A 16 1.57 8.61 1.12
N TYR A 17 0.82 7.62 1.65
CA TYR A 17 -0.55 7.86 2.13
C TYR A 17 -0.64 8.25 3.61
N PHE A 18 0.19 7.67 4.47
CA PHE A 18 0.14 7.93 5.92
C PHE A 18 1.26 8.84 6.41
N HIS A 19 2.24 9.16 5.57
CA HIS A 19 3.40 9.99 5.91
C HIS A 19 4.19 9.46 7.12
N TRP A 20 4.12 8.16 7.37
CA TRP A 20 4.96 7.48 8.35
C TRP A 20 6.40 7.46 7.89
N THR A 21 7.31 7.44 8.86
CA THR A 21 8.74 7.40 8.57
C THR A 21 9.14 6.06 7.99
N HIS A 22 10.21 6.05 7.19
CA HIS A 22 10.76 4.81 6.62
C HIS A 22 11.06 3.77 7.72
N ASP A 23 11.65 4.22 8.82
CA ASP A 23 12.03 3.36 9.93
C ASP A 23 10.81 2.71 10.61
N GLU A 24 9.73 3.45 10.81
CA GLU A 24 8.49 2.89 11.38
C GLU A 24 7.91 1.78 10.50
N ILE A 25 7.92 1.98 9.17
CA ILE A 25 7.35 1.02 8.22
C ILE A 25 8.25 -0.22 8.07
N MET A 26 9.57 -0.01 8.12
CA MET A 26 10.56 -1.11 8.07
C MET A 26 10.53 -1.97 9.33
N ASN A 27 10.19 -1.38 10.49
CA ASN A 27 10.01 -2.10 11.75
C ASN A 27 8.71 -2.93 11.81
N MET A 28 7.77 -2.73 10.89
CA MET A 28 6.54 -3.52 10.83
C MET A 28 6.81 -4.96 10.38
N GLU A 29 5.99 -5.87 10.87
CA GLU A 29 5.95 -7.23 10.34
C GLU A 29 5.50 -7.21 8.86
N HIS A 30 6.03 -8.13 8.05
CA HIS A 30 5.70 -8.18 6.63
C HIS A 30 4.17 -8.30 6.37
N LYS A 31 3.47 -9.05 7.22
CA LYS A 31 2.00 -9.19 7.17
C LYS A 31 1.28 -7.89 7.48
N GLU A 32 1.84 -7.09 8.38
CA GLU A 32 1.27 -5.82 8.79
C GLU A 32 1.38 -4.77 7.67
N ARG A 33 2.55 -4.65 7.03
CA ARG A 33 2.70 -3.78 5.84
C ARG A 33 1.69 -4.13 4.75
N ARG A 34 1.52 -5.43 4.45
CA ARG A 34 0.54 -5.86 3.43
C ARG A 34 -0.90 -5.53 3.81
N ARG A 35 -1.27 -5.71 5.08
CA ARG A 35 -2.60 -5.31 5.57
C ARG A 35 -2.83 -3.81 5.41
N TRP A 36 -1.83 -2.99 5.74
CA TRP A 36 -1.94 -1.54 5.53
C TRP A 36 -2.10 -1.17 4.06
N CYS A 37 -1.38 -1.85 3.16
CA CYS A 37 -1.55 -1.65 1.72
C CYS A 37 -3.00 -1.95 1.25
N GLU A 38 -3.60 -3.02 1.77
CA GLU A 38 -5.00 -3.39 1.48
C GLU A 38 -6.00 -2.36 2.03
N GLU A 39 -5.80 -1.90 3.26
CA GLU A 39 -6.67 -0.91 3.91
C GLU A 39 -6.62 0.44 3.20
N ILE A 40 -5.43 0.95 2.87
CA ILE A 40 -5.27 2.17 2.07
C ILE A 40 -6.01 2.02 0.73
N SER A 41 -5.84 0.88 0.06
CA SER A 41 -6.53 0.62 -1.21
C SER A 41 -8.05 0.56 -1.05
N ARG A 42 -8.56 0.02 0.06
CA ARG A 42 -10.00 0.01 0.37
C ARG A 42 -10.53 1.42 0.61
N ILE A 43 -9.81 2.24 1.39
CA ILE A 43 -10.17 3.63 1.67
C ILE A 43 -10.16 4.44 0.37
N ASN A 44 -9.09 4.32 -0.42
CA ASN A 44 -8.95 5.04 -1.69
C ASN A 44 -10.05 4.63 -2.69
N ARG A 45 -10.41 3.35 -2.78
CA ARG A 45 -11.55 2.91 -3.61
C ARG A 45 -12.86 3.52 -3.12
N LYS A 46 -13.15 3.46 -1.82
CA LYS A 46 -14.37 4.04 -1.24
C LYS A 46 -14.46 5.56 -1.47
N MET A 47 -13.32 6.27 -1.42
CA MET A 47 -13.27 7.70 -1.71
C MET A 47 -13.45 8.04 -3.19
N ASN A 48 -12.99 7.17 -4.10
CA ASN A 48 -13.12 7.38 -5.56
C ASN A 48 -14.44 6.83 -6.15
N ASP A 49 -15.18 6.01 -5.40
CA ASP A 49 -16.50 5.47 -5.77
C ASP A 49 -17.58 6.57 -5.89
N ASP A 50 -17.27 7.81 -5.50
CA ASP A 50 -18.06 9.02 -5.75
C ASP A 50 -17.95 9.53 -7.22
N GLY A 51 -17.60 8.64 -8.17
CA GLY A 51 -17.78 8.88 -9.60
C GLY A 51 -16.52 8.95 -10.48
N SER A 52 -15.35 8.45 -10.03
CA SER A 52 -14.22 8.29 -10.96
C SER A 52 -13.50 6.96 -10.77
N GLU A 53 -13.69 6.02 -11.72
CA GLU A 53 -12.84 4.84 -11.91
C GLU A 53 -11.41 5.29 -12.28
N LYS A 54 -10.65 5.77 -11.30
CA LYS A 54 -9.23 6.03 -11.49
C LYS A 54 -8.48 4.75 -11.17
N ASN A 55 -7.84 4.18 -12.19
CA ASN A 55 -6.88 3.09 -12.06
C ASN A 55 -5.94 3.40 -10.89
N ASN A 56 -6.09 2.67 -9.79
CA ASN A 56 -5.16 2.77 -8.69
C ASN A 56 -3.84 2.16 -9.17
N PRO A 57 -2.72 2.91 -9.24
CA PRO A 57 -1.43 2.39 -9.69
C PRO A 57 -0.96 1.17 -8.89
N PHE A 58 -1.59 0.91 -7.75
CA PHE A 58 -1.26 -0.14 -6.80
C PHE A 58 -2.27 -1.30 -6.76
N ASP A 59 -3.28 -1.34 -7.65
CA ASP A 59 -4.13 -2.53 -7.81
C ASP A 59 -3.33 -3.76 -8.32
N VAL A 60 -2.05 -3.59 -8.67
CA VAL A 60 -1.06 -4.66 -8.90
C VAL A 60 -0.93 -5.62 -7.71
N PHE A 61 -1.14 -5.15 -6.47
CA PHE A 61 -1.07 -6.01 -5.28
C PHE A 61 -2.26 -6.96 -5.13
N LYS A 62 -3.37 -6.72 -5.86
CA LYS A 62 -4.60 -7.52 -5.76
C LYS A 62 -4.57 -8.82 -6.58
N LYS A 63 -3.53 -9.03 -7.40
CA LYS A 63 -3.50 -10.06 -8.47
C LYS A 63 -2.65 -11.29 -8.15
N ARG A 64 -2.50 -11.68 -6.88
CA ARG A 64 -1.85 -12.96 -6.51
C ARG A 64 -2.67 -13.75 -5.51
#